data_AF-A0A535DJ97-F1
#
_entry.id   AF-A0A535DJ97-F1
#
_cell.length_a   1.000
_cell.length_b   1.000
_cell.length_c   1.000
_cell.angle_alpha   90.00
_cell.angle_beta   90.00
_cell.angle_gamma   90.00
#
_symmetry.space_group_name_H-M   'P 1'
#
loop_
_entity.id
_entity.type
_entity.pdbx_description
1 polymer ?
#
loop_
_entity_poly.entity_id
_entity_poly.type
_entity_poly.pdbx_seq_one_letter_code
_entity_poly.pdbx_strand_id
1 'polypeptide(L)' 'MATLELRKGVRVRYSPVHSDEWREGELIRSSPNQEEWLVKNRFGRFWIHVSRLRPVDDEPQPDHAA' A
#
# COMPACT_ATOMS: atom_id res chain seq x y z
N MET A 1 -9.78 10.30 -9.93
CA MET A 1 -8.53 9.50 -9.87
C MET A 1 -8.17 9.39 -8.40
N ALA A 2 -8.33 8.22 -7.78
CA ALA A 2 -8.02 8.03 -6.37
C ALA A 2 -6.50 8.12 -6.18
N THR A 3 -6.03 9.24 -5.63
CA THR A 3 -4.63 9.39 -5.24
C THR A 3 -4.37 8.41 -4.10
N LEU A 4 -3.45 7.47 -4.30
CA LEU A 4 -3.07 6.51 -3.26
C LEU A 4 -2.49 7.26 -2.06
N GLU A 5 -3.27 7.40 -1.00
CA GLU A 5 -2.81 8.02 0.25
C GLU A 5 -1.96 7.03 1.03
N LEU A 6 -0.67 6.98 0.69
CA LEU A 6 0.31 6.18 1.42
C LEU A 6 0.59 6.81 2.78
N ARG A 7 -0.16 6.36 3.81
CA ARG A 7 -0.01 6.80 5.19
C ARG A 7 0.35 5.62 6.08
N LYS A 8 1.10 5.88 7.15
CA LYS A 8 1.39 4.87 8.17
C LYS A 8 0.09 4.32 8.76
N GLY A 9 -0.01 3.00 8.90
CA GLY A 9 -1.17 2.27 9.40
C GLY A 9 -2.18 1.87 8.31
N VAL A 10 -2.01 2.34 7.06
CA VAL A 10 -2.90 1.97 5.96
C VAL A 10 -2.60 0.53 5.51
N ARG A 11 -3.66 -0.21 5.20
CA ARG A 11 -3.55 -1.54 4.59
C ARG A 11 -3.42 -1.42 3.08
N VAL A 12 -2.43 -2.10 2.53
CA VAL A 12 -2.10 -2.09 1.11
C VAL A 12 -1.97 -3.51 0.58
N ARG A 13 -2.32 -3.68 -0.69
CA ARG A 13 -1.98 -4.86 -1.49
C ARG A 13 -0.65 -4.62 -2.18
N TYR A 14 0.20 -5.64 -2.24
CA TYR A 14 1.47 -5.59 -2.94
C TYR A 14 1.78 -6.91 -3.62
N SER A 15 2.45 -6.86 -4.77
CA SER A 15 2.95 -8.05 -5.48
C SER A 15 4.48 -8.19 -5.27
N PRO A 16 4.95 -9.30 -4.68
CA PRO A 16 6.38 -9.62 -4.58
C PRO A 16 7.01 -9.88 -5.95
N VAL A 17 8.32 -9.60 -6.12
CA VAL A 17 9.07 -9.82 -7.39
C VAL A 17 8.91 -11.25 -7.95
N HIS A 18 8.78 -12.23 -7.07
CA HIS A 18 8.78 -13.67 -7.41
C HIS A 18 7.40 -14.31 -7.28
N SER A 19 6.32 -13.53 -7.20
CA SER A 19 4.98 -14.07 -7.05
C SER A 19 3.94 -13.20 -7.75
N ASP A 20 3.13 -13.83 -8.59
CA ASP A 20 1.98 -13.18 -9.24
C ASP A 20 0.83 -12.89 -8.26
N GLU A 21 0.91 -13.44 -7.05
CA GLU A 21 -0.09 -13.25 -6.01
C GLU A 21 0.04 -11.90 -5.31
N TRP A 22 -1.07 -11.16 -5.27
CA TRP A 22 -1.21 -9.99 -4.42
C TRP A 22 -1.29 -10.41 -2.96
N ARG A 23 -0.49 -9.76 -2.11
CA ARG A 23 -0.47 -9.96 -0.67
C ARG A 23 -0.89 -8.69 0.02
N GLU A 24 -1.57 -8.84 1.15
CA GLU A 24 -1.94 -7.71 1.99
C GLU A 24 -0.89 -7.47 3.08
N GLY A 25 -0.70 -6.20 3.41
CA GLY A 25 0.15 -5.79 4.52
C GLY A 25 -0.14 -4.37 4.97
N GLU A 26 0.45 -3.98 6.08
CA GLU A 26 0.28 -2.67 6.70
C GLU A 26 1.51 -1.80 6.48
N LEU A 27 1.29 -0.56 6.08
CA LEU A 27 2.33 0.46 5.93
C LEU A 27 2.87 0.89 7.31
N ILE A 28 4.13 0.58 7.61
CA ILE A 28 4.75 0.91 8.89
C ILE A 28 5.51 2.23 8.85
N ARG A 29 6.26 2.47 7.77
CA ARG A 29 7.01 3.71 7.55
C ARG A 29 7.42 3.85 6.09
N SER A 30 7.52 5.08 5.62
CA SER A 30 8.17 5.41 4.35
C SER A 30 9.69 5.37 4.49
N SER A 31 10.36 5.14 3.37
CA SER A 31 11.80 5.37 3.24
C SER A 31 12.12 6.88 3.22
N PRO A 32 13.37 7.28 3.50
CA PRO A 32 13.76 8.69 3.47
C PRO A 32 13.58 9.36 2.10
N ASN A 33 13.74 8.59 1.01
CA ASN A 33 13.53 9.01 -0.38
C ASN A 33 12.07 8.90 -0.85
N GLN A 34 11.16 8.37 -0.01
CA GLN A 34 9.73 8.16 -0.33
C GLN A 34 9.46 7.21 -1.52
N GLU A 35 10.48 6.52 -2.04
CA GLU A 35 10.35 5.56 -3.13
C GLU A 35 9.82 4.20 -2.65
N GLU A 36 9.95 3.91 -1.35
CA GLU A 36 9.63 2.62 -0.76
C GLU A 36 8.87 2.77 0.57
N TRP A 37 8.09 1.75 0.89
CA TRP A 37 7.47 1.61 2.19
C TRP A 37 7.82 0.29 2.84
N LEU A 38 8.04 0.33 4.16
CA LEU A 38 8.14 -0.86 4.98
C LEU A 38 6.74 -1.39 5.24
N VAL A 39 6.41 -2.51 4.61
CA VAL A 39 5.13 -3.21 4.75
C VAL A 39 5.29 -4.38 5.71
N LYS A 40 4.40 -4.50 6.71
CA LYS A 40 4.35 -5.64 7.63
C LYS A 40 3.19 -6.56 7.27
N ASN A 41 3.44 -7.86 7.22
CA ASN A 41 2.40 -8.88 7.10
C ASN A 41 2.70 -10.08 8.03
N ARG A 42 1.96 -11.18 7.86
CA ARG A 42 2.15 -12.43 8.64
C ARG A 42 3.52 -13.09 8.46
N PHE A 43 4.21 -12.82 7.36
CA PHE A 43 5.51 -13.42 7.02
C PHE A 43 6.70 -12.57 7.49
N GLY A 44 6.48 -11.31 7.87
CA GLY A 44 7.55 -10.42 8.32
C GLY A 44 7.35 -8.97 7.86
N ARG A 45 8.48 -8.28 7.65
CA ARG A 45 8.52 -6.89 7.20
C ARG A 45 9.34 -6.79 5.92
N PHE A 46 8.81 -6.11 4.92
CA PHE A 46 9.40 -6.05 3.58
C PHE A 46 9.37 -4.62 3.07
N TRP A 47 10.45 -4.19 2.44
CA TRP A 47 10.47 -2.93 1.70
C TRP A 47 9.86 -3.14 0.33
N ILE A 48 8.82 -2.36 0.03
CA ILE A 48 8.06 -2.44 -1.21
C ILE A 48 8.06 -1.08 -1.88
N HIS A 49 8.47 -1.06 -3.14
CA HIS A 49 8.44 0.15 -3.97
C HIS A 49 7.00 0.65 -4.15
N VAL A 50 6.80 1.98 -4.07
CA VAL A 50 5.47 2.61 -4.13
C VAL A 50 4.67 2.23 -5.38
N SER A 51 5.33 2.04 -6.52
CA SER A 51 4.67 1.63 -7.77
C SER A 51 3.98 0.26 -7.70
N ARG A 52 4.40 -0.59 -6.76
CA ARG A 52 3.86 -1.94 -6.55
C ARG A 52 2.82 -2.02 -5.43
N LEU A 53 2.54 -0.88 -4.79
CA LEU A 53 1.49 -0.77 -3.80
C LEU A 53 0.16 -0.46 -4.48
N ARG A 54 -0.89 -1.06 -3.95
CA ARG A 54 -2.28 -0.80 -4.29
C ARG A 54 -3.06 -0.63 -2.99
N PRO A 55 -4.09 0.24 -2.95
CA PRO A 55 -4.96 0.31 -1.80
C PRO A 55 -5.74 -1.02 -1.70
N VAL A 56 -6.00 -1.50 -0.48
CA VAL A 56 -6.80 -2.73 -0.28
C VAL A 56 -8.25 -2.50 -0.69
N ASP A 57 -8.79 -1.34 -0.32
CA ASP A 57 -10.03 -0.75 -0.79
C ASP A 57 -10.09 0.60 -0.07
N ASP A 58 -10.25 1.69 -0.82
CA ASP A 58 -10.94 2.87 -0.29
C ASP A 58 -12.29 2.74 -0.99
N GLU A 59 -13.35 2.41 -0.25
CA GLU A 59 -14.70 2.56 -0.77
C GLU A 59 -14.76 3.96 -1.41
N PRO A 60 -15.18 4.11 -2.68
CA PRO A 60 -15.27 5.44 -3.26
C PRO A 60 -16.23 6.23 -2.39
N GLN A 61 -15.72 7.16 -1.56
CA GLN A 61 -16.57 8.05 -0.80
C GLN A 61 -17.41 8.81 -1.82
N PRO A 62 -18.73 8.54 -1.93
CA PRO A 62 -19.55 9.18 -2.93
C PRO A 62 -19.94 10.52 -2.33
N ASP A 63 -19.15 11.56 -2.56
CA ASP A 63 -19.62 12.91 -2.25
C ASP A 63 -18.99 13.96 -3.19
N HIS A 64 -19.68 14.17 -4.31
CA HIS A 64 -20.04 15.53 -4.64
C HIS A 64 -21.49 15.55 -5.12
N ALA A 65 -22.39 15.70 -4.15
CA ALA A 65 -23.71 16.24 -4.38
C ALA A 65 -23.59 17.76 -4.60
N ALA A 66 -24.10 18.25 -5.73
CA ALA A 66 -24.88 19.49 -5.88
C ALA A 66 -25.13 19.76 -7.37
#